data_AF-A0A4T0PWY5-F1
#
_entry.id   AF-A0A4T0PWY5-F1
#
_cell.length_a   1.000
_cell.length_b   1.000
_cell.length_c   1.000
_cell.angle_alpha   90.00
_cell.angle_beta   90.00
_cell.angle_gamma   90.00
#
_symmetry.space_group_name_H-M   'P 1'
#
loop_
_entity.id
_entity.type
_entity.pdbx_description
1 polymer ?
#
loop_
_entity_poly.entity_id
_entity_poly.type
_entity_poly.pdbx_seq_one_letter_code
_entity_poly.pdbx_strand_id
1 'polypeptide(L)'
;MIGKLTVLAAALATANAHAFLETVTVDGSSYSKTDSDTPIWAWSPDNGPAATVEDISNPNIACHANAEPATSAASVAAGGTVGFGWGQGLHKWGPFLTYAAKCDLGCDPNSAEFYKIGEINIDESGEWPVPKYVDAGQDVPVTLPSSMEDGTYLLRTENINLGAIPAEIYAGCVSVKVTGGGSGLSGETVKFPGAYTGEEPGLTKQPYDVTGPSDYSDLPGPAVAQ
;
A
#
# COMPACT_ATOMS: atom_id res chain seq x y z
N MET A 1 -39.83 -15.89 46.79
CA MET A 1 -39.11 -14.84 46.02
C MET A 1 -37.88 -15.49 45.42
N ILE A 2 -37.90 -15.83 44.12
CA ILE A 2 -36.74 -16.39 43.42
C ILE A 2 -36.46 -15.41 42.29
N GLY A 3 -35.46 -14.54 42.49
CA GLY A 3 -35.01 -13.57 41.50
C GLY A 3 -34.24 -14.30 40.40
N LYS A 4 -34.66 -14.13 39.15
CA LYS A 4 -33.92 -14.61 37.98
C LYS A 4 -32.75 -13.65 37.74
N LEU A 5 -31.53 -14.16 37.85
CA LEU A 5 -30.31 -13.45 37.50
C LEU A 5 -30.08 -13.61 36.00
N THR A 6 -30.28 -12.53 35.24
CA THR A 6 -29.99 -12.50 33.80
C THR A 6 -28.50 -12.19 33.63
N VAL A 7 -27.71 -13.19 33.22
CA VAL A 7 -26.30 -13.02 32.88
C VAL A 7 -26.24 -12.45 31.45
N LEU A 8 -25.80 -11.21 31.32
CA LEU A 8 -25.54 -10.58 30.02
C LEU A 8 -24.12 -11.01 29.57
N ALA A 9 -24.04 -11.87 28.54
CA ALA A 9 -22.77 -12.23 27.93
C ALA A 9 -22.29 -11.05 27.07
N ALA A 10 -21.25 -10.34 27.51
CA ALA A 10 -20.54 -9.38 26.68
C ALA A 10 -19.74 -10.14 25.62
N ALA A 11 -20.13 -10.01 24.36
CA ALA A 11 -19.29 -10.44 23.24
C ALA A 11 -18.08 -9.51 23.18
N LEU A 12 -16.90 -10.01 23.54
CA LEU A 12 -15.63 -9.35 23.28
C LEU A 12 -15.43 -9.38 21.76
N ALA A 13 -15.73 -8.27 21.09
CA ALA A 13 -15.28 -8.05 19.73
C ALA A 13 -13.76 -7.93 19.76
N THR A 14 -13.05 -8.95 19.33
CA THR A 14 -11.62 -8.86 19.06
C THR A 14 -11.48 -8.03 17.78
N ALA A 15 -11.15 -6.75 17.91
CA ALA A 15 -10.70 -5.97 16.77
C ALA A 15 -9.34 -6.56 16.33
N ASN A 16 -9.33 -7.27 15.20
CA ASN A 16 -8.09 -7.56 14.49
C ASN A 16 -7.65 -6.22 13.89
N ALA A 17 -6.81 -5.47 14.60
CA ALA A 17 -6.47 -4.08 14.28
C ALA A 17 -5.37 -3.95 13.22
N HIS A 18 -5.38 -4.81 12.20
CA HIS A 18 -4.19 -5.11 11.42
C HIS A 18 -4.57 -5.70 10.05
N ALA A 19 -4.16 -5.01 8.98
CA ALA A 19 -4.66 -5.22 7.62
C ALA A 19 -3.52 -5.28 6.59
N PHE A 20 -3.79 -5.96 5.48
CA PHE A 20 -2.83 -6.29 4.43
C PHE A 20 -3.50 -6.24 3.06
N LEU A 21 -2.70 -6.33 2.00
CA LEU A 21 -3.22 -6.43 0.65
C LEU A 21 -3.88 -7.81 0.46
N GLU A 22 -5.18 -7.81 0.15
CA GLU A 22 -6.01 -9.01 0.02
C GLU A 22 -6.33 -9.35 -1.43
N THR A 23 -6.69 -8.31 -2.19
CA THR A 23 -7.10 -8.44 -3.58
C THR A 23 -6.44 -7.38 -4.44
N VAL A 24 -6.40 -7.65 -5.74
CA VAL A 24 -6.04 -6.65 -6.74
C VAL A 24 -6.97 -6.77 -7.93
N THR A 25 -7.46 -5.63 -8.41
CA THR A 25 -8.25 -5.54 -9.65
C THR A 25 -7.40 -4.93 -10.74
N VAL A 26 -7.21 -5.65 -11.84
CA VAL A 26 -6.38 -5.25 -12.98
C VAL A 26 -7.23 -5.37 -14.25
N ASP A 27 -7.45 -4.26 -14.94
CA ASP A 27 -8.28 -4.19 -16.16
C ASP A 27 -9.67 -4.87 -16.01
N GLY A 28 -10.30 -4.65 -14.86
CA GLY A 28 -11.61 -5.21 -14.51
C GLY A 28 -11.61 -6.68 -14.07
N SER A 29 -10.46 -7.35 -14.04
CA SER A 29 -10.30 -8.70 -13.48
C SER A 29 -9.77 -8.62 -12.04
N SER A 30 -10.46 -9.24 -11.09
CA SER A 30 -10.02 -9.28 -9.69
C SER A 30 -9.32 -10.59 -9.37
N TYR A 31 -8.24 -10.50 -8.60
CA TYR A 31 -7.43 -11.61 -8.11
C TYR A 31 -7.36 -11.53 -6.59
N SER A 32 -7.48 -12.68 -5.91
CA SER A 32 -7.23 -12.82 -4.49
C SER A 32 -5.79 -13.29 -4.25
N LYS A 33 -5.23 -12.95 -3.08
CA LYS A 33 -3.93 -13.48 -2.62
C LYS A 33 -3.93 -15.01 -2.50
N THR A 34 -5.10 -15.63 -2.38
CA THR A 34 -5.26 -17.09 -2.21
C THR A 34 -5.41 -17.84 -3.53
N ASP A 35 -5.47 -17.13 -4.65
CA ASP A 35 -5.61 -17.76 -5.96
C ASP A 35 -4.32 -18.47 -6.37
N SER A 36 -4.44 -19.57 -7.11
CA SER A 36 -3.28 -20.32 -7.59
C SER A 36 -2.42 -19.53 -8.57
N ASP A 37 -3.03 -18.63 -9.32
CA ASP A 37 -2.46 -17.77 -10.36
C ASP A 37 -2.51 -16.29 -9.94
N THR A 38 -2.22 -16.02 -8.68
CA THR A 38 -2.26 -14.66 -8.13
C THR A 38 -1.08 -13.80 -8.60
N PRO A 39 -1.33 -12.53 -9.00
CA PRO A 39 -0.29 -11.55 -9.22
C PRO A 39 0.19 -10.90 -7.92
N ILE A 40 -0.46 -11.18 -6.77
CA ILE A 40 -0.11 -10.64 -5.47
C ILE A 40 1.05 -11.43 -4.90
N TRP A 41 2.06 -10.74 -4.36
CA TRP A 41 3.13 -11.37 -3.60
C TRP A 41 2.58 -11.84 -2.26
N ALA A 42 2.89 -13.09 -1.88
CA ALA A 42 2.45 -13.61 -0.59
C ALA A 42 3.04 -12.75 0.54
N TRP A 43 2.45 -12.82 1.73
CA TRP A 43 2.94 -12.13 2.94
C TRP A 43 2.63 -13.00 4.16
N SER A 44 3.38 -12.81 5.25
CA SER A 44 3.30 -13.60 6.48
C SER A 44 2.00 -13.35 7.25
N PRO A 45 1.40 -14.34 7.94
CA PRO A 45 0.20 -14.12 8.77
C PRO A 45 0.38 -13.15 9.97
N ASP A 46 1.54 -12.49 10.09
CA ASP A 46 1.67 -11.31 10.92
C ASP A 46 0.93 -10.15 10.24
N ASN A 47 -0.20 -9.77 10.81
CA ASN A 47 -1.03 -8.71 10.26
C ASN A 47 -0.45 -7.30 10.59
N GLY A 48 0.67 -7.25 11.32
CA GLY A 48 1.42 -6.04 11.67
C GLY A 48 1.87 -5.18 10.49
N PRO A 49 2.39 -3.98 10.76
CA PRO A 49 3.04 -3.18 9.73
C PRO A 49 4.27 -3.92 9.19
N ALA A 50 4.60 -3.65 7.93
CA ALA A 50 5.81 -4.16 7.29
C ALA A 50 7.07 -3.57 7.94
N ALA A 51 6.99 -2.31 8.37
CA ALA A 51 8.00 -1.62 9.17
C ALA A 51 7.34 -0.46 9.92
N THR A 52 8.01 0.04 10.94
CA THR A 52 7.76 1.31 11.60
C THR A 52 8.89 2.30 11.29
N VAL A 53 8.69 3.57 11.61
CA VAL A 53 9.77 4.56 11.50
C VAL A 53 11.00 4.20 12.36
N GLU A 54 10.83 3.48 13.47
CA GLU A 54 11.95 3.07 14.34
C GLU A 54 12.81 1.95 13.74
N ASP A 55 12.26 1.17 12.80
CA ASP A 55 12.95 0.09 12.09
C ASP A 55 12.87 0.26 10.57
N ILE A 56 12.95 1.50 10.07
CA ILE A 56 12.78 1.84 8.65
C ILE A 56 13.76 1.11 7.69
N SER A 57 14.86 0.57 8.22
CA SER A 57 15.80 -0.27 7.48
C SER A 57 15.38 -1.73 7.36
N ASN A 58 14.23 -2.12 7.90
CA ASN A 58 13.71 -3.49 7.86
C ASN A 58 13.38 -3.88 6.40
N PRO A 59 13.95 -4.98 5.86
CA PRO A 59 13.71 -5.39 4.48
C PRO A 59 12.25 -5.72 4.17
N ASN A 60 11.45 -6.02 5.20
CA ASN A 60 10.02 -6.26 5.04
C ASN A 60 9.30 -5.02 4.48
N ILE A 61 9.84 -3.81 4.61
CA ILE A 61 9.25 -2.58 4.03
C ILE A 61 9.06 -2.63 2.51
N ALA A 62 9.79 -3.51 1.80
CA ALA A 62 9.67 -3.67 0.36
C ALA A 62 8.31 -4.28 -0.05
N CYS A 63 7.96 -5.46 0.48
CA CYS A 63 6.78 -6.22 0.07
C CYS A 63 6.06 -6.94 1.23
N HIS A 64 6.29 -6.51 2.47
CA HIS A 64 5.90 -7.18 3.72
C HIS A 64 6.79 -8.37 4.12
N ALA A 65 6.60 -8.85 5.36
CA ALA A 65 7.33 -9.96 5.95
C ALA A 65 7.02 -11.29 5.24
N ASN A 66 8.05 -12.13 5.07
CA ASN A 66 7.95 -13.42 4.38
C ASN A 66 7.30 -13.31 2.99
N ALA A 67 7.64 -12.24 2.26
CA ALA A 67 7.11 -12.05 0.93
C ALA A 67 7.60 -13.15 -0.03
N GLU A 68 6.67 -13.84 -0.67
CA GLU A 68 6.99 -14.81 -1.73
C GLU A 68 6.59 -14.25 -3.10
N PRO A 69 7.39 -14.50 -4.15
CA PRO A 69 7.06 -14.11 -5.51
C PRO A 69 5.63 -14.50 -5.93
N ALA A 70 4.94 -13.56 -6.58
CA ALA A 70 3.68 -13.83 -7.25
C ALA A 70 3.81 -14.98 -8.27
N THR A 71 2.74 -15.75 -8.48
CA THR A 71 2.72 -16.87 -9.43
C THR A 71 2.34 -16.44 -10.85
N SER A 72 1.78 -15.23 -11.00
CA SER A 72 1.43 -14.65 -12.29
C SER A 72 1.77 -13.16 -12.36
N ALA A 73 1.61 -12.58 -13.56
CA ALA A 73 1.60 -11.14 -13.76
C ALA A 73 0.36 -10.76 -14.56
N ALA A 74 -0.57 -10.04 -13.94
CA ALA A 74 -1.82 -9.62 -14.58
C ALA A 74 -1.53 -8.55 -15.64
N SER A 75 -2.12 -8.69 -16.83
CA SER A 75 -1.86 -7.76 -17.94
C SER A 75 -2.69 -6.49 -17.81
N VAL A 76 -2.07 -5.34 -18.08
CA VAL A 76 -2.69 -4.02 -18.03
C VAL A 76 -2.08 -3.12 -19.09
N ALA A 77 -2.89 -2.28 -19.72
CA ALA A 77 -2.36 -1.28 -20.65
C ALA A 77 -1.66 -0.15 -19.87
N ALA A 78 -0.60 0.45 -20.44
CA ALA A 78 -0.11 1.73 -19.93
C ALA A 78 -1.25 2.77 -19.96
N GLY A 79 -1.38 3.60 -18.92
CA GLY A 79 -2.56 4.45 -18.73
C GLY A 79 -3.78 3.73 -18.12
N GLY A 80 -3.73 2.40 -17.98
CA GLY A 80 -4.77 1.62 -17.30
C GLY A 80 -4.74 1.78 -15.79
N THR A 81 -5.80 1.32 -15.12
CA THR A 81 -5.95 1.41 -13.67
C THR A 81 -5.76 0.05 -13.01
N VAL A 82 -5.03 0.05 -11.89
CA VAL A 82 -4.92 -1.07 -10.95
C VAL A 82 -5.60 -0.65 -9.64
N GLY A 83 -6.48 -1.50 -9.11
CA GLY A 83 -7.14 -1.29 -7.82
C GLY A 83 -6.55 -2.22 -6.75
N PHE A 84 -6.12 -1.68 -5.63
CA PHE A 84 -5.58 -2.44 -4.50
C PHE A 84 -6.64 -2.60 -3.40
N GLY A 85 -7.09 -3.83 -3.19
CA GLY A 85 -8.06 -4.15 -2.15
C GLY A 85 -7.37 -4.55 -0.86
N TRP A 86 -7.45 -3.66 0.12
CA TRP A 86 -6.87 -3.86 1.45
C TRP A 86 -7.91 -4.45 2.40
N GLY A 87 -7.43 -5.33 3.29
CA GLY A 87 -8.24 -5.88 4.37
C GLY A 87 -8.78 -4.78 5.29
N GLN A 88 -9.90 -5.07 5.94
CA GLN A 88 -10.47 -4.17 6.94
C GLN A 88 -9.52 -4.03 8.14
N GLY A 89 -9.39 -2.82 8.69
CA GLY A 89 -8.55 -2.57 9.86
C GLY A 89 -7.29 -1.74 9.59
N LEU A 90 -7.10 -1.22 8.37
CA LEU A 90 -6.16 -0.13 8.17
C LEU A 90 -6.59 1.09 9.00
N HIS A 91 -5.61 1.80 9.54
CA HIS A 91 -5.87 2.97 10.35
C HIS A 91 -6.28 4.17 9.50
N LYS A 92 -7.23 4.95 10.01
CA LYS A 92 -7.85 6.07 9.28
C LYS A 92 -6.87 7.09 8.71
N TRP A 93 -5.80 7.40 9.44
CA TRP A 93 -4.94 8.55 9.14
C TRP A 93 -3.71 8.12 8.37
N GLY A 94 -3.65 8.47 7.09
CA GLY A 94 -2.50 8.09 6.28
C GLY A 94 -2.73 8.18 4.78
N PRO A 95 -1.71 8.56 4.00
CA PRO A 95 -1.77 8.48 2.55
C PRO A 95 -1.65 7.03 2.06
N PHE A 96 -1.98 6.83 0.79
CA PHE A 96 -1.47 5.70 0.02
C PHE A 96 -0.41 6.18 -0.97
N LEU A 97 0.70 5.46 -1.06
CA LEU A 97 1.73 5.69 -2.06
C LEU A 97 1.90 4.43 -2.90
N THR A 98 2.10 4.59 -4.21
CA THR A 98 2.33 3.47 -5.12
C THR A 98 3.57 3.73 -5.96
N TYR A 99 4.35 2.67 -6.12
CA TYR A 99 5.62 2.64 -6.81
C TYR A 99 5.64 1.55 -7.87
N ALA A 100 6.47 1.71 -8.89
CA ALA A 100 6.71 0.69 -9.90
C ALA A 100 8.21 0.52 -10.17
N ALA A 101 8.65 -0.73 -10.21
CA ALA A 101 9.98 -1.11 -10.69
C ALA A 101 9.82 -2.07 -11.87
N LYS A 102 10.52 -1.81 -12.98
CA LYS A 102 10.57 -2.76 -14.09
C LYS A 102 11.43 -3.95 -13.67
N CYS A 103 10.88 -5.15 -13.63
CA CYS A 103 11.64 -6.34 -13.29
C CYS A 103 10.94 -7.63 -13.76
N ASP A 104 11.69 -8.72 -13.81
CA ASP A 104 11.14 -10.04 -14.11
C ASP A 104 10.22 -10.54 -12.98
N LEU A 105 9.34 -11.49 -13.32
CA LEU A 105 8.50 -12.14 -12.32
C LEU A 105 9.38 -12.83 -11.27
N GLY A 106 9.25 -12.40 -10.00
CA GLY A 106 10.05 -12.92 -8.89
C GLY A 106 11.41 -12.25 -8.68
N CYS A 107 11.62 -11.03 -9.19
CA CYS A 107 12.80 -10.23 -8.88
C CYS A 107 12.93 -9.95 -7.37
N ASP A 108 14.15 -9.73 -6.86
CA ASP A 108 14.30 -9.36 -5.44
C ASP A 108 13.77 -7.93 -5.19
N PRO A 109 12.69 -7.76 -4.41
CA PRO A 109 12.08 -6.45 -4.19
C PRO A 109 13.00 -5.51 -3.41
N ASN A 110 13.94 -6.00 -2.61
CA ASN A 110 14.88 -5.14 -1.86
C ASN A 110 15.95 -4.51 -2.76
N SER A 111 16.17 -5.09 -3.94
CA SER A 111 17.16 -4.63 -4.91
C SER A 111 16.56 -3.76 -6.02
N ALA A 112 15.24 -3.83 -6.19
CA ALA A 112 14.49 -3.20 -7.26
C ALA A 112 14.51 -1.66 -7.15
N GLU A 113 14.56 -0.99 -8.31
CA GLU A 113 14.62 0.46 -8.42
C GLU A 113 13.23 1.01 -8.73
N PHE A 114 12.61 1.61 -7.73
CA PHE A 114 11.21 2.02 -7.74
C PHE A 114 11.06 3.49 -8.08
N TYR A 115 10.25 3.78 -9.09
CA TYR A 115 9.67 5.10 -9.31
C TYR A 115 8.39 5.24 -8.50
N LYS A 116 8.13 6.40 -7.88
CA LYS A 116 6.78 6.71 -7.38
C LYS A 116 5.88 6.96 -8.59
N ILE A 117 4.74 6.30 -8.68
CA ILE A 117 3.80 6.42 -9.81
C ILE A 117 2.42 6.95 -9.41
N GLY A 118 2.13 7.00 -8.12
CA GLY A 118 0.86 7.52 -7.63
C GLY A 118 0.91 7.81 -6.14
N GLU A 119 0.10 8.76 -5.73
CA GLU A 119 -0.14 9.10 -4.33
C GLU A 119 -1.60 9.54 -4.17
N ILE A 120 -2.24 9.05 -3.11
CA ILE A 120 -3.55 9.50 -2.67
C ILE A 120 -3.40 10.00 -1.25
N ASN A 121 -3.58 11.29 -1.06
CA ASN A 121 -3.39 11.98 0.21
C ASN A 121 -4.73 12.41 0.82
N ILE A 122 -4.68 13.06 1.98
CA ILE A 122 -5.78 13.82 2.55
C ILE A 122 -6.31 14.85 1.54
N ASP A 123 -7.63 14.92 1.37
CA ASP A 123 -8.26 15.86 0.44
C ASP A 123 -8.48 17.25 1.04
N GLU A 124 -8.94 18.20 0.23
CA GLU A 124 -9.21 19.58 0.65
C GLU A 124 -10.26 19.70 1.76
N SER A 125 -11.13 18.69 1.93
CA SER A 125 -12.12 18.64 2.99
C SER A 125 -11.56 18.09 4.32
N GLY A 126 -10.32 17.59 4.30
CA GLY A 126 -9.67 16.97 5.44
C GLY A 126 -9.96 15.47 5.58
N GLU A 127 -10.50 14.83 4.54
CA GLU A 127 -10.77 13.40 4.55
C GLU A 127 -9.57 12.60 4.02
N TRP A 128 -9.11 11.63 4.82
CA TRP A 128 -8.06 10.68 4.45
C TRP A 128 -8.61 9.56 3.55
N PRO A 129 -7.76 8.90 2.75
CA PRO A 129 -8.22 7.90 1.78
C PRO A 129 -8.74 6.60 2.40
N VAL A 130 -8.32 6.21 3.61
CA VAL A 130 -8.73 4.93 4.22
C VAL A 130 -10.26 4.85 4.41
N PRO A 131 -10.94 5.84 5.02
CA PRO A 131 -12.42 5.87 5.06
C PRO A 131 -13.11 5.81 3.70
N LYS A 132 -12.56 6.53 2.71
CA LYS A 132 -13.15 6.65 1.38
C LYS A 132 -13.08 5.35 0.59
N TYR A 133 -12.00 4.59 0.76
CA TYR A 133 -11.75 3.38 -0.01
C TYR A 133 -11.93 2.13 0.85
N VAL A 134 -11.06 1.92 1.83
CA VAL A 134 -10.98 0.67 2.59
C VAL A 134 -12.23 0.45 3.43
N ASP A 135 -12.64 1.43 4.25
CA ASP A 135 -13.82 1.29 5.12
C ASP A 135 -15.13 1.23 4.30
N ALA A 136 -15.12 1.78 3.08
CA ALA A 136 -16.21 1.71 2.12
C ALA A 136 -16.21 0.43 1.27
N GLY A 137 -15.26 -0.49 1.50
CA GLY A 137 -15.12 -1.74 0.75
C GLY A 137 -14.79 -1.54 -0.73
N GLN A 138 -14.05 -0.47 -1.05
CA GLN A 138 -13.58 -0.15 -2.40
C GLN A 138 -12.07 -0.39 -2.51
N ASP A 139 -11.63 -0.73 -3.72
CA ASP A 139 -10.20 -0.77 -4.05
C ASP A 139 -9.61 0.65 -4.02
N VAL A 140 -8.35 0.75 -3.58
CA VAL A 140 -7.54 1.97 -3.68
C VAL A 140 -6.95 2.02 -5.11
N PRO A 141 -7.31 3.00 -5.95
CA PRO A 141 -6.91 3.01 -7.35
C PRO A 141 -5.53 3.64 -7.57
N VAL A 142 -4.77 3.12 -8.52
CA VAL A 142 -3.64 3.79 -9.17
C VAL A 142 -3.81 3.74 -10.68
N THR A 143 -3.63 4.87 -11.35
CA THR A 143 -3.53 4.90 -12.82
C THR A 143 -2.06 4.80 -13.19
N LEU A 144 -1.70 3.78 -13.97
CA LEU A 144 -0.33 3.61 -14.44
C LEU A 144 0.05 4.74 -15.41
N PRO A 145 1.26 5.32 -15.30
CA PRO A 145 1.69 6.32 -16.27
C PRO A 145 1.64 5.78 -17.71
N SER A 146 1.06 6.55 -18.62
CA SER A 146 1.00 6.17 -20.05
C SER A 146 2.38 6.06 -20.70
N SER A 147 3.40 6.66 -20.09
CA SER A 147 4.81 6.58 -20.50
C SER A 147 5.46 5.24 -20.19
N MET A 148 4.93 4.45 -19.24
CA MET A 148 5.48 3.13 -18.92
C MET A 148 5.62 2.30 -20.20
N GLU A 149 6.83 1.81 -20.46
CA GLU A 149 7.09 0.94 -21.62
C GLU A 149 6.61 -0.49 -21.34
N ASP A 150 6.46 -1.29 -22.41
CA ASP A 150 6.05 -2.69 -22.29
C ASP A 150 7.01 -3.50 -21.41
N GLY A 151 6.47 -4.35 -20.56
CA GLY A 151 7.27 -5.25 -19.73
C GLY A 151 6.58 -5.69 -18.46
N THR A 152 7.28 -6.53 -17.69
CA THR A 152 6.84 -6.92 -16.34
C THR A 152 7.32 -5.88 -15.34
N TYR A 153 6.44 -5.53 -14.41
CA TYR A 153 6.68 -4.56 -13.36
C TYR A 153 6.25 -5.15 -12.01
N LEU A 154 7.04 -4.86 -10.99
CA LEU A 154 6.65 -5.00 -9.60
C LEU A 154 6.05 -3.68 -9.15
N LEU A 155 4.74 -3.68 -8.87
CA LEU A 155 4.08 -2.58 -8.19
C LEU A 155 4.20 -2.78 -6.68
N ARG A 156 4.70 -1.78 -5.98
CA ARG A 156 4.71 -1.72 -4.51
C ARG A 156 3.71 -0.65 -4.09
N THR A 157 2.71 -1.02 -3.30
CA THR A 157 1.75 -0.08 -2.72
C THR A 157 1.88 -0.07 -1.20
N GLU A 158 1.65 1.07 -0.58
CA GLU A 158 1.65 1.17 0.88
C GLU A 158 0.59 2.12 1.41
N ASN A 159 0.15 1.85 2.64
CA ASN A 159 -0.51 2.82 3.52
C ASN A 159 0.46 3.20 4.64
N ILE A 160 0.55 4.48 4.97
CA ILE A 160 1.36 4.97 6.09
C ILE A 160 0.41 5.42 7.19
N ASN A 161 0.26 4.64 8.25
CA ASN A 161 -0.52 5.01 9.42
C ASN A 161 0.23 6.08 10.24
N LEU A 162 -0.23 7.32 10.11
CA LEU A 162 0.28 8.49 10.81
C LEU A 162 -0.37 8.70 12.18
N GLY A 163 -1.37 7.91 12.55
CA GLY A 163 -1.97 7.96 13.90
C GLY A 163 -1.20 7.16 14.94
N ALA A 164 -0.23 6.35 14.52
CA ALA A 164 0.70 5.65 15.40
C ALA A 164 1.93 6.51 15.70
N ILE A 165 2.55 6.26 16.87
CA ILE A 165 3.81 6.87 17.29
C ILE A 165 4.73 5.72 17.75
N PRO A 166 5.76 5.36 16.98
CA PRO A 166 6.13 5.87 15.64
C PRO A 166 5.10 5.54 14.54
N ALA A 167 5.17 6.24 13.40
CA ALA A 167 4.32 5.92 12.25
C ALA A 167 4.60 4.50 11.73
N GLU A 168 3.55 3.85 11.24
CA GLU A 168 3.55 2.45 10.81
C GLU A 168 3.34 2.36 9.30
N ILE A 169 4.09 1.50 8.62
CA ILE A 169 4.06 1.36 7.16
C ILE A 169 3.52 -0.03 6.82
N TYR A 170 2.36 -0.07 6.17
CA TYR A 170 1.75 -1.28 5.63
C TYR A 170 2.06 -1.35 4.14
N ALA A 171 2.86 -2.31 3.71
CA ALA A 171 3.26 -2.46 2.31
C ALA A 171 2.75 -3.78 1.71
N GLY A 172 2.56 -3.80 0.39
CA GLY A 172 2.22 -4.99 -0.37
C GLY A 172 2.68 -4.86 -1.82
N CYS A 173 2.90 -5.99 -2.49
CA CYS A 173 3.44 -6.03 -3.84
C CYS A 173 2.55 -6.83 -4.81
N VAL A 174 2.51 -6.36 -6.06
CA VAL A 174 1.78 -6.99 -7.15
C VAL A 174 2.64 -7.01 -8.41
N SER A 175 2.73 -8.15 -9.07
CA SER A 175 3.33 -8.28 -10.40
C SER A 175 2.31 -7.96 -11.49
N VAL A 176 2.63 -7.03 -12.38
CA VAL A 176 1.81 -6.71 -13.56
C VAL A 176 2.63 -6.78 -14.83
N LYS A 177 1.96 -7.06 -15.94
CA LYS A 177 2.54 -6.96 -17.28
C LYS A 177 1.94 -5.75 -17.99
N VAL A 178 2.74 -4.70 -18.14
CA VAL A 178 2.38 -3.49 -18.87
C VAL A 178 2.46 -3.75 -20.37
N THR A 179 1.47 -3.25 -21.11
CA THR A 179 1.32 -3.39 -22.56
C THR A 179 0.88 -2.07 -23.21
N GLY A 180 1.17 -1.89 -24.50
CA GLY A 180 0.78 -0.69 -25.24
C GLY A 180 1.49 0.58 -24.75
N GLY A 181 2.68 0.41 -24.19
CA GLY A 181 3.44 1.42 -23.47
C GLY A 181 4.19 2.46 -24.31
N GLY A 182 4.89 3.34 -23.60
CA GLY A 182 5.59 4.50 -24.13
C GLY A 182 7.12 4.45 -24.02
N SER A 183 7.73 5.57 -23.69
CA SER A 183 9.20 5.78 -23.65
C SER A 183 9.90 5.27 -22.39
N GLY A 184 9.16 4.71 -21.44
CA GLY A 184 9.63 4.42 -20.09
C GLY A 184 9.39 5.58 -19.12
N LEU A 185 9.49 5.26 -17.82
CA LEU A 185 9.36 6.22 -16.73
C LEU A 185 10.63 7.08 -16.62
N SER A 186 10.44 8.34 -16.25
CA SER A 186 11.51 9.30 -15.96
C SER A 186 11.31 9.93 -14.58
N GLY A 187 12.40 10.06 -13.82
CA GLY A 187 12.37 10.57 -12.46
C GLY A 187 13.47 10.00 -11.59
N GLU A 188 13.36 10.23 -10.28
CA GLU A 188 14.23 9.61 -9.30
C GLU A 188 13.70 8.23 -8.91
N THR A 189 14.61 7.26 -8.80
CA THR A 189 14.33 5.93 -8.29
C THR A 189 14.81 5.77 -6.86
N VAL A 190 14.08 5.02 -6.06
CA VAL A 190 14.45 4.65 -4.69
C VAL A 190 14.44 3.14 -4.50
N LYS A 191 15.00 2.67 -3.38
CA LYS A 191 14.95 1.28 -2.94
C LYS A 191 14.24 1.18 -1.60
N PHE A 192 13.64 0.03 -1.33
CA PHE A 192 13.01 -0.28 -0.06
C PHE A 192 13.73 -1.48 0.55
N PRO A 193 14.48 -1.33 1.66
CA PRO A 193 14.70 -0.12 2.45
C PRO A 193 15.64 0.88 1.76
N GLY A 194 15.59 2.14 2.19
CA GLY A 194 16.47 3.23 1.71
C GLY A 194 15.73 4.47 1.19
N ALA A 195 14.46 4.34 0.83
CA ALA A 195 13.63 5.45 0.37
C ALA A 195 13.31 6.47 1.48
N TYR A 196 13.24 6.00 2.73
CA TYR A 196 12.82 6.77 3.89
C TYR A 196 13.92 6.80 4.95
N THR A 197 14.07 7.96 5.59
CA THR A 197 14.96 8.22 6.70
C THR A 197 14.25 8.10 8.05
N GLY A 198 12.93 8.30 8.06
CA GLY A 198 12.11 8.33 9.27
C GLY A 198 11.93 9.74 9.85
N GLU A 199 12.70 10.72 9.35
CA GLU A 199 12.67 12.11 9.82
C GLU A 199 11.82 13.01 8.90
N GLU A 200 11.26 12.47 7.81
CA GLU A 200 10.45 13.22 6.87
C GLU A 200 9.27 13.90 7.58
N PRO A 201 8.93 15.16 7.25
CA PRO A 201 7.76 15.83 7.80
C PRO A 201 6.47 15.02 7.58
N GLY A 202 6.35 14.36 6.43
CA GLY A 202 5.23 13.49 6.09
C GLY A 202 5.15 12.18 6.87
N LEU A 203 6.18 11.82 7.66
CA LEU A 203 6.19 10.65 8.56
C LEU A 203 6.11 11.03 10.04
N THR A 204 6.50 12.26 10.40
CA THR A 204 6.60 12.70 11.80
C THR A 204 5.44 13.57 12.26
N LYS A 205 4.65 14.15 11.35
CA LYS A 205 3.48 14.97 11.67
C LYS A 205 2.25 14.13 12.00
N GLN A 206 1.88 14.12 13.28
CA GLN A 206 0.67 13.46 13.76
C GLN A 206 -0.60 14.22 13.33
N PRO A 207 -1.68 13.51 12.95
CA PRO A 207 -2.94 14.10 12.46
C PRO A 207 -3.69 14.94 13.51
N TYR A 208 -3.28 14.88 14.77
CA TYR A 208 -3.87 15.65 15.87
C TYR A 208 -3.22 17.02 16.09
N ASP A 209 -2.06 17.27 15.46
CA ASP A 209 -1.21 18.45 15.69
C ASP A 209 -1.16 19.39 14.46
N VAL A 210 -2.09 19.22 13.52
CA VAL A 210 -2.10 19.91 12.21
C VAL A 210 -3.32 20.80 12.03
N THR A 211 -3.17 21.81 11.18
CA THR A 211 -4.17 22.84 10.90
C THR A 211 -5.02 22.55 9.67
N GLY A 212 -4.55 21.65 8.79
CA GLY A 212 -5.31 21.20 7.64
C GLY A 212 -4.50 20.39 6.63
N PRO A 213 -5.08 20.09 5.46
CA PRO A 213 -4.46 19.26 4.42
C PRO A 213 -3.09 19.75 3.95
N SER A 214 -2.85 21.06 3.96
CA SER A 214 -1.58 21.67 3.57
C SER A 214 -0.39 21.23 4.43
N ASP A 215 -0.63 20.76 5.66
CA ASP A 215 0.44 20.23 6.52
C ASP A 215 1.03 18.92 6.00
N TYR A 216 0.35 18.25 5.06
CA TYR A 216 0.74 16.99 4.43
C TYR A 216 1.10 17.13 2.95
N SER A 217 1.46 18.34 2.47
CA SER A 217 1.89 18.53 1.08
C SER A 217 3.17 17.76 0.72
N ASP A 218 4.00 17.49 1.73
CA ASP A 218 5.34 16.92 1.56
C ASP A 218 5.34 15.47 2.04
N LEU A 219 4.78 14.58 1.20
CA LEU A 219 4.80 13.14 1.44
C LEU A 219 6.22 12.56 1.25
N PRO A 220 6.58 11.48 1.95
CA PRO A 220 7.92 10.90 1.86
C PRO A 220 8.20 10.28 0.48
N GLY A 221 9.48 10.05 0.18
CA GLY A 221 9.95 9.48 -1.08
C GLY A 221 10.07 10.51 -2.22
N PRO A 222 10.44 10.06 -3.43
CA PRO A 222 10.67 10.95 -4.57
C PRO A 222 9.37 11.54 -5.09
N ALA A 223 9.47 12.52 -6.00
CA ALA A 223 8.33 13.01 -6.75
C ALA A 223 7.72 11.90 -7.64
N VAL A 224 6.44 12.03 -7.98
CA VAL A 224 5.78 11.14 -8.94
C VAL A 224 6.49 11.24 -10.31
N ALA A 225 6.87 10.10 -10.85
CA ALA A 225 7.56 9.97 -12.12
C ALA A 225 6.68 10.37 -13.31
N GLN A 226 7.33 10.84 -14.38
CA GLN A 226 6.71 11.23 -15.65
C GLN A 226 6.92 10.17 -16.71
#